data_AF-A0A1X1MI75-F1
#
_entry.id   AF-A0A1X1MI75-F1
#
_cell.length_a   1.000
_cell.length_b   1.000
_cell.length_c   1.000
_cell.angle_alpha   90.00
_cell.angle_beta   90.00
_cell.angle_gamma   90.00
#
_symmetry.space_group_name_H-M   'P 1'
#
loop_
_entity.id
_entity.type
_entity.pdbx_description
1 polymer ?
#
loop_
_entity_poly.entity_id
_entity_poly.type
_entity_poly.pdbx_seq_one_letter_code
_entity_poly.pdbx_strand_id
1 'polypeptide(L)'
;KVDPNRVYVWGIGEGARLALTAACAPGKPEFAAVGVVGQFDPEPGPTCQDRVPEGRAPEASWDRKVSETLWKFSSGHRLGA
;
A
#
# COMPACT_ATOMS: atom_id res chain seq x y z
N LYS A 1 19.45 0.35 10.04
CA LYS A 1 18.78 -0.93 10.35
C LYS A 1 17.31 -0.79 9.93
N VAL A 2 16.73 -1.78 9.26
CA VAL A 2 15.31 -1.74 8.87
C VAL A 2 14.44 -2.00 10.10
N ASP A 3 13.39 -1.20 10.28
CA ASP A 3 12.37 -1.43 11.30
C ASP A 3 11.29 -2.36 10.72
N PRO A 4 11.19 -3.62 11.20
CA PRO A 4 10.21 -4.58 10.67
C PRO A 4 8.77 -4.17 10.92
N ASN A 5 8.51 -3.24 11.85
CA ASN A 5 7.16 -2.73 12.13
C ASN A 5 6.74 -1.60 11.18
N ARG A 6 7.64 -1.16 10.28
CA ARG A 6 7.44 -0.04 9.34
C ARG A 6 7.81 -0.45 7.91
N VAL A 7 7.33 -1.61 7.49
CA VAL A 7 7.43 -2.04 6.09
C VAL A 7 6.14 -1.64 5.38
N TYR A 8 6.27 -0.96 4.25
CA TYR A 8 5.17 -0.47 3.43
C TYR A 8 5.31 -1.02 2.01
N VAL A 9 4.20 -1.29 1.32
CA VAL A 9 4.22 -1.72 -0.08
C VAL A 9 3.30 -0.85 -0.91
N TRP A 10 3.79 -0.36 -2.04
CA TRP A 10 3.02 0.47 -2.94
C TRP A 10 3.09 -0.10 -4.36
N GLY A 11 2.05 0.14 -5.15
CA GLY A 11 2.01 -0.30 -6.53
C GLY A 11 1.15 0.59 -7.42
N ILE A 12 1.43 0.55 -8.71
CA ILE A 12 0.69 1.24 -9.77
C ILE A 12 0.18 0.23 -10.79
N GLY A 13 -1.03 0.43 -11.31
CA GLY A 13 -1.64 -0.48 -12.29
C GLY A 13 -1.68 -1.93 -11.78
N GLU A 14 -1.12 -2.88 -12.54
CA GLU A 14 -1.03 -4.28 -12.11
C GLU A 14 -0.18 -4.46 -10.83
N GLY A 15 0.85 -3.62 -10.66
CA GLY A 15 1.64 -3.60 -9.44
C GLY A 15 0.81 -3.26 -8.20
N ALA A 16 -0.28 -2.50 -8.34
CA ALA A 16 -1.20 -2.20 -7.24
C ALA A 16 -2.03 -3.44 -6.83
N ARG A 17 -2.46 -4.24 -7.80
CA ARG A 17 -3.15 -5.53 -7.52
C ARG A 17 -2.23 -6.49 -6.80
N LEU A 18 -0.96 -6.58 -7.21
CA LEU A 18 0.05 -7.39 -6.54
C LEU A 18 0.37 -6.87 -5.14
N ALA A 19 0.48 -5.55 -4.95
CA ALA A 19 0.69 -4.93 -3.64
C ALA A 19 -0.46 -5.23 -2.67
N LEU A 20 -1.72 -5.12 -3.11
CA LEU A 20 -2.88 -5.48 -2.30
C LEU A 20 -2.91 -6.98 -2.00
N THR A 21 -2.66 -7.83 -3.00
CA THR A 21 -2.60 -9.29 -2.79
C THR A 21 -1.55 -9.66 -1.75
N ALA A 22 -0.36 -9.05 -1.84
CA ALA A 22 0.72 -9.27 -0.88
C ALA A 22 0.38 -8.75 0.52
N ALA A 23 -0.24 -7.58 0.62
CA ALA A 23 -0.61 -6.97 1.91
C ALA A 23 -1.78 -7.69 2.60
N CYS A 24 -2.70 -8.29 1.82
CA CYS A 24 -3.82 -9.05 2.36
C CYS A 24 -3.44 -10.48 2.76
N ALA A 25 -2.41 -11.05 2.13
CA ALA A 25 -1.95 -12.40 2.42
C ALA A 25 -1.38 -12.50 3.85
N PRO A 26 -1.70 -13.58 4.60
CA PRO A 26 -1.01 -13.86 5.85
C PRO A 26 0.45 -14.27 5.57
N GLY A 27 1.42 -13.68 6.28
CA GLY A 27 2.82 -14.06 6.10
C GLY A 27 3.81 -12.96 6.50
N LYS A 28 5.10 -13.24 6.32
CA LYS A 28 6.19 -12.27 6.52
C LYS A 28 6.80 -11.87 5.16
N PRO A 29 7.15 -10.58 4.93
CA PRO A 29 6.96 -9.46 5.85
C PRO A 29 5.49 -9.05 5.95
N GLU A 30 5.07 -8.68 7.16
CA GLU A 30 3.79 -8.01 7.36
C GLU A 30 3.93 -6.54 6.96
N PHE A 31 2.94 -5.98 6.29
CA PHE A 31 2.96 -4.59 5.83
C PHE A 31 2.11 -3.72 6.75
N ALA A 32 2.69 -2.61 7.22
CA ALA A 32 2.01 -1.64 8.08
C ALA A 32 1.02 -0.76 7.31
N ALA A 33 1.20 -0.62 6.00
CA ALA A 33 0.29 0.09 5.10
C ALA A 33 0.54 -0.35 3.64
N VAL A 34 -0.52 -0.26 2.82
CA VAL A 34 -0.46 -0.49 1.37
C VAL A 34 -0.89 0.76 0.61
N GLY A 35 -0.21 1.03 -0.50
CA GLY A 35 -0.42 2.20 -1.36
C GLY A 35 -0.81 1.79 -2.77
N VAL A 36 -1.84 2.40 -3.30
CA VAL A 36 -2.43 2.05 -4.60
C VAL A 36 -2.46 3.31 -5.46
N VAL A 37 -1.86 3.24 -6.65
CA VAL A 37 -1.75 4.38 -7.59
C VAL A 37 -2.55 4.10 -8.86
N GLY A 38 -3.42 5.03 -9.23
CA GLY A 38 -4.28 4.97 -10.41
C GLY A 38 -5.78 4.93 -10.09
N GLN A 39 -6.60 5.26 -11.09
CA GLN A 39 -8.01 4.91 -11.09
C GLN A 39 -8.16 3.50 -11.66
N PHE A 40 -8.91 2.65 -10.95
CA PHE A 40 -9.13 1.26 -11.32
C PHE A 40 -10.59 1.09 -11.72
N ASP A 41 -10.79 0.59 -12.93
CA ASP A 41 -12.09 0.08 -13.35
C ASP A 41 -11.88 -1.28 -14.03
N PRO A 42 -12.31 -2.40 -13.41
CA PRO A 42 -12.88 -2.51 -12.06
C PRO A 42 -11.82 -2.35 -10.95
N GLU A 43 -12.27 -2.11 -9.71
CA GLU A 43 -11.43 -1.90 -8.51
C GLU A 43 -10.27 -2.92 -8.38
N PRO A 44 -9.14 -2.51 -7.77
CA PRO A 44 -7.94 -3.32 -7.72
C PRO A 44 -8.09 -4.47 -6.70
N GLY A 45 -8.84 -5.51 -7.03
CA GLY A 45 -8.89 -6.73 -6.24
C GLY A 45 -9.46 -6.57 -4.81
N PRO A 46 -9.22 -7.55 -3.91
CA PRO A 46 -9.83 -7.57 -2.59
C PRO A 46 -9.29 -6.46 -1.69
N THR A 47 -10.18 -5.74 -1.03
CA THR A 47 -9.81 -4.83 0.06
C THR A 47 -9.71 -5.62 1.37
N CYS A 48 -8.63 -5.41 2.13
CA CYS A 48 -8.39 -6.06 3.42
C CYS A 48 -8.15 -5.00 4.51
N GLN A 49 -9.05 -4.03 4.57
CA GLN A 49 -8.96 -2.87 5.48
C GLN A 49 -8.85 -3.27 6.95
N ASP A 50 -9.40 -4.43 7.34
CA ASP A 50 -9.27 -4.99 8.69
C ASP A 50 -7.85 -5.49 9.02
N ARG A 51 -6.97 -5.64 8.03
CA ARG A 51 -5.58 -6.11 8.19
C ARG A 51 -4.56 -5.01 7.97
N VAL A 52 -4.72 -4.28 6.87
CA VAL A 52 -3.73 -3.28 6.44
C VAL A 52 -4.43 -1.99 6.01
N PRO A 53 -4.01 -0.83 6.54
CA PRO A 53 -4.45 0.47 6.05
C PRO A 53 -4.10 0.64 4.58
N GLU A 54 -5.09 1.03 3.77
CA GLU A 54 -4.95 1.25 2.33
C GLU A 54 -5.04 2.74 2.00
N GLY A 55 -4.05 3.26 1.28
CA GLY A 55 -4.00 4.63 0.79
C GLY A 55 -4.05 4.65 -0.74
N ARG A 56 -4.90 5.51 -1.30
CA ARG A 56 -5.07 5.63 -2.75
C ARG A 56 -4.57 6.98 -3.27
N ALA A 57 -3.76 6.94 -4.33
CA ALA A 57 -3.35 8.10 -5.11
C ALA A 57 -4.04 7.99 -6.49
N PRO A 58 -5.00 8.88 -6.83
CA PRO A 58 -5.80 8.76 -8.06
C PRO A 58 -5.00 9.00 -9.35
N GLU A 59 -3.74 9.41 -9.25
CA GLU A 59 -2.86 9.69 -10.39
C GLU A 59 -2.60 8.46 -11.27
N ALA A 60 -2.65 8.62 -12.59
CA ALA A 60 -2.37 7.55 -13.56
C ALA A 60 -0.88 7.23 -13.74
N SER A 61 0.02 8.02 -13.14
CA SER A 61 1.46 7.89 -13.29
C SER A 61 2.18 8.02 -11.96
N TRP A 62 3.31 7.30 -11.83
CA TRP A 62 4.17 7.40 -10.65
C TRP A 62 5.09 8.61 -10.75
N ASP A 63 4.92 9.57 -9.85
CA ASP A 63 5.79 10.75 -9.75
C ASP A 63 6.19 11.06 -8.31
N ARG A 64 6.91 12.17 -8.13
CA ARG A 64 7.34 12.63 -6.80
C ARG A 64 6.16 12.96 -5.89
N LYS A 65 5.10 13.57 -6.42
CA LYS A 65 3.91 13.96 -5.65
C LYS A 65 3.17 12.73 -5.14
N VAL A 66 3.04 11.69 -5.97
CA VAL A 66 2.50 10.38 -5.58
C VAL A 66 3.35 9.77 -4.47
N SER A 67 4.67 9.74 -4.65
CA SER A 67 5.59 9.20 -3.64
C SER A 67 5.48 9.94 -2.29
N GLU A 68 5.40 11.27 -2.30
CA GLU A 68 5.22 12.08 -1.09
C GLU A 68 3.86 11.86 -0.43
N THR A 69 2.80 11.70 -1.23
CA THR A 69 1.45 11.43 -0.74
C THR A 69 1.38 10.07 -0.05
N LEU A 70 1.87 9.03 -0.71
CA LEU A 70 1.94 7.68 -0.15
C LEU A 70 2.85 7.62 1.08
N TRP A 71 3.98 8.34 1.07
CA TRP A 71 4.85 8.41 2.23
C TRP A 71 4.16 9.05 3.44
N LYS A 72 3.50 10.21 3.26
CA LYS A 72 2.75 10.89 4.32
C LYS A 72 1.65 10.01 4.89
N PHE A 73 0.96 9.26 4.03
CA PHE A 73 -0.01 8.26 4.45
C PHE A 73 0.64 7.12 5.25
N SER A 74 1.57 6.39 4.65
CA SER A 74 2.13 5.16 5.23
C SER A 74 2.95 5.41 6.50
N SER A 75 3.69 6.51 6.58
CA SER A 75 4.58 6.80 7.72
C SER A 75 3.87 6.99 9.07
N GLY A 76 2.56 7.26 9.05
CA GLY A 76 1.71 7.29 10.24
C GLY A 76 1.35 5.91 10.79
N HIS A 77 1.56 4.85 10.01
CA HIS A 77 1.19 3.49 10.36
C HIS A 77 2.39 2.65 10.79
N ARG A 78 2.13 1.71 11.70
CA ARG A 78 3.05 0.70 12.19
C ARG A 78 2.26 -0.56 12.53
N LEU A 79 2.90 -1.71 12.41
CA LEU A 79 2.37 -2.94 13.01
C LEU A 79 2.29 -2.74 14.53
N GLY A 80 1.17 -3.17 15.12
CA GLY A 80 1.00 -3.16 16.57
C GLY A 80 2.06 -4.04 17.26
N ALA A 81 2.44 -3.67 18.48
CA ALA A 81 3.11 -4.60 19.38
C ALA A 81 2.10 -5.62 19.94
#